data_AF-A0A960BC81-F1
#
_entry.id   AF-A0A960BC81-F1
#
_cell.length_a   1.000
_cell.length_b   1.000
_cell.length_c   1.000
_cell.angle_alpha   90.00
_cell.angle_beta   90.00
_cell.angle_gamma   90.00
#
_symmetry.space_group_name_H-M   'P 1'
#
loop_
_entity.id
_entity.type
_entity.pdbx_description
1 polymer ?
#
loop_
_entity_poly.entity_id
_entity_poly.type
_entity_poly.pdbx_seq_one_letter_code
_entity_poly.pdbx_strand_id
1 'polypeptide(L)' 'MTEHLPDRMDPDAPIFVISVAAQLAEMHPQTLRGYDRLGLVVPGRSRGRGRRYSLRDIARLRHIQHLS' A
#
# COMPACT_ATOMS: atom_id res chain seq x y z
N MET A 1 26.03 -12.95 -20.96
CA MET A 1 24.63 -12.62 -21.26
C MET A 1 23.83 -12.96 -20.01
N THR A 2 23.90 -12.10 -19.00
CA THR A 2 23.23 -12.32 -17.72
C THR A 2 21.81 -11.82 -17.89
N GLU A 3 20.86 -12.74 -17.97
CA GLU A 3 19.45 -12.43 -18.10
C GLU A 3 19.02 -11.61 -16.89
N HIS A 4 18.84 -10.29 -17.10
CA HIS A 4 18.23 -9.40 -16.13
C HIS A 4 16.75 -9.76 -16.09
N LEU A 5 16.42 -10.82 -15.35
CA LEU A 5 15.04 -11.12 -14.99
C LEU A 5 14.50 -9.84 -14.33
N PRO A 6 13.44 -9.20 -14.85
CA PRO A 6 12.90 -8.01 -14.22
C PRO A 6 12.52 -8.41 -12.80
N ASP A 7 13.14 -7.75 -11.83
CA ASP A 7 12.91 -7.96 -10.40
C ASP A 7 11.40 -8.03 -10.18
N ARG A 8 10.94 -9.21 -9.76
CA ARG A 8 9.52 -9.59 -9.80
C ARG A 8 8.77 -8.74 -8.78
N MET A 9 8.22 -7.63 -9.26
CA MET A 9 7.43 -6.63 -8.52
C MET A 9 8.23 -5.83 -7.49
N ASP A 10 8.59 -4.61 -7.87
CA ASP A 10 9.08 -3.58 -6.93
C ASP A 10 8.05 -3.40 -5.79
N PRO A 11 8.40 -3.76 -4.54
CA PRO A 11 7.48 -3.74 -3.41
C PRO A 11 7.10 -2.32 -2.96
N ASP A 12 7.85 -1.31 -3.39
CA ASP A 12 7.57 0.10 -3.18
C ASP A 12 6.71 0.69 -4.31
N ALA A 13 6.44 -0.07 -5.39
CA ALA A 13 5.58 0.38 -6.48
C ALA A 13 4.12 0.58 -5.99
N PRO A 14 3.56 1.80 -6.10
CA PRO A 14 2.21 2.09 -5.65
C PRO A 14 1.18 1.61 -6.69
N ILE A 15 0.86 0.32 -6.64
CA ILE A 15 -0.03 -0.35 -7.61
C ILE A 15 -1.40 -0.72 -7.04
N PHE A 16 -1.56 -0.83 -5.72
CA PHE A 16 -2.80 -1.29 -5.09
C PHE A 16 -3.74 -0.14 -4.78
N VAL A 17 -5.00 -0.23 -5.20
CA VAL A 17 -6.02 0.75 -4.81
C VAL A 17 -6.47 0.54 -3.36
N ILE A 18 -7.09 1.56 -2.77
CA ILE A 18 -7.52 1.54 -1.36
C ILE A 18 -8.37 0.31 -0.98
N SER A 19 -9.27 -0.14 -1.87
CA SER A 19 -10.11 -1.31 -1.60
C SER A 19 -9.31 -2.60 -1.52
N VAL A 20 -8.32 -2.77 -2.41
CA VAL A 20 -7.45 -3.95 -2.42
C VAL A 20 -6.48 -3.92 -1.25
N ALA A 21 -5.91 -2.74 -0.95
CA ALA A 21 -5.05 -2.56 0.21
C ALA A 21 -5.78 -2.88 1.52
N ALA A 22 -7.05 -2.49 1.64
CA ALA A 22 -7.88 -2.78 2.81
C ALA A 22 -8.13 -4.29 2.98
N GLN A 23 -8.42 -5.01 1.90
CA GLN A 23 -8.55 -6.46 1.94
C GLN A 23 -7.23 -7.16 2.30
N LEU A 24 -6.12 -6.77 1.68
CA LEU A 24 -4.80 -7.35 1.94
C LEU A 24 -4.29 -7.06 3.35
N ALA A 25 -4.66 -5.91 3.90
CA ALA A 25 -4.32 -5.54 5.26
C ALA A 25 -5.39 -5.97 6.29
N GLU A 26 -6.37 -6.78 5.88
CA GLU A 26 -7.46 -7.32 6.71
C GLU A 26 -8.14 -6.23 7.56
N MET A 27 -8.43 -5.09 6.92
CA MET A 27 -9.02 -3.92 7.58
C MET A 27 -10.13 -3.27 6.78
N HIS A 28 -11.00 -2.53 7.47
CA HIS A 28 -12.06 -1.78 6.81
C HIS A 28 -11.48 -0.60 6.01
N PRO A 29 -11.96 -0.30 4.78
CA PRO A 29 -11.45 0.81 3.97
C PRO A 29 -11.51 2.18 4.67
N GLN A 30 -12.46 2.36 5.59
CA GLN A 30 -12.57 3.61 6.37
C GLN A 30 -11.46 3.76 7.42
N THR A 31 -11.02 2.64 8.03
CA THR A 31 -9.87 2.61 8.93
C THR A 31 -8.59 2.96 8.19
N LEU A 32 -8.40 2.36 7.01
CA LEU A 32 -7.25 2.63 6.15
C LEU A 32 -7.22 4.10 5.67
N ARG A 33 -8.38 4.71 5.36
CA ARG A 33 -8.49 6.17 5.14
C ARG A 33 -8.13 7.00 6.37
N GLY A 34 -8.40 6.50 7.57
CA GLY A 34 -7.97 7.09 8.83
C GLY A 34 -6.46 7.14 8.93
N TYR A 35 -5.80 5.99 8.75
CA TYR A 35 -4.34 5.88 8.79
C TYR A 35 -3.63 6.71 7.71
N ASP A 36 -4.20 6.78 6.51
CA ASP A 36 -3.71 7.64 5.44
C ASP A 36 -3.86 9.15 5.79
N ARG A 37 -4.99 9.55 6.38
CA ARG A 37 -5.15 10.94 6.89
C ARG A 37 -4.19 11.27 8.02
N LEU A 38 -3.83 10.28 8.83
CA LEU A 38 -2.82 10.42 9.90
C LEU A 38 -1.38 10.46 9.36
N GLY A 39 -1.16 10.20 8.07
CA GLY A 39 0.17 10.22 7.46
C GLY A 39 1.02 8.99 7.78
N LEU A 40 0.41 7.89 8.24
CA LEU A 40 1.13 6.65 8.59
C LEU A 40 1.68 5.91 7.36
N VAL A 41 1.15 6.21 6.18
CA VAL A 41 1.58 5.71 4.88
C VAL A 41 1.59 6.86 3.87
N VAL A 42 2.51 6.81 2.91
CA VAL A 42 2.64 7.84 1.87
C VAL A 42 2.18 7.22 0.54
N PRO A 43 0.87 7.19 0.27
CA PRO A 43 0.38 6.62 -0.98
C PRO A 43 0.94 7.43 -2.15
N GLY A 44 1.50 6.73 -3.15
CA GLY A 44 1.93 7.36 -4.39
C GLY A 44 0.74 8.07 -5.04
N ARG A 45 0.86 9.38 -5.24
CA ARG A 45 -0.18 10.15 -5.95
C ARG A 45 -0.04 9.90 -7.45
N SER A 46 -0.88 9.01 -8.01
CA SER A 46 -1.05 8.97 -9.47
C SER A 46 -1.78 10.23 -9.93
N ARG A 47 -1.27 10.88 -10.98
CA ARG A 47 -1.92 12.03 -11.65
C ARG A 47 -3.38 11.67 -11.97
N GLY A 48 -4.32 12.18 -11.17
CA GLY A 48 -5.76 12.21 -11.46
C GLY A 48 -6.62 11.01 -11.04
N ARG A 49 -6.08 9.88 -10.58
CA ARG A 49 -6.91 8.70 -10.22
C ARG A 49 -6.41 7.97 -8.97
N GLY A 50 -6.75 8.50 -7.80
CA GLY A 50 -6.80 7.77 -6.54
C GLY A 50 -5.46 7.52 -5.84
N ARG A 51 -5.56 7.29 -4.53
CA ARG A 51 -4.46 6.84 -3.67
C ARG A 51 -4.09 5.41 -4.03
N ARG A 52 -2.82 5.18 -4.34
CA ARG A 52 -2.28 3.83 -4.55
C ARG A 52 -1.26 3.49 -3.47
N TYR A 53 -1.35 2.27 -3.00
CA TYR A 53 -0.54 1.68 -1.93
C TYR A 53 0.45 0.72 -2.56
N SER A 54 1.63 0.68 -1.99
CA SER A 54 2.64 -0.33 -2.28
C SER A 54 2.43 -1.56 -1.39
N LEU A 55 3.10 -2.68 -1.69
CA LEU A 55 3.12 -3.83 -0.79
C LEU A 55 3.70 -3.44 0.58
N ARG A 56 4.69 -2.56 0.58
CA ARG A 56 5.33 -2.06 1.79
C ARG A 56 4.38 -1.23 2.66
N ASP A 57 3.53 -0.40 2.05
CA ASP A 57 2.50 0.34 2.77
C ASP A 57 1.50 -0.61 3.44
N ILE A 58 1.07 -1.65 2.73
CA ILE A 58 0.15 -2.67 3.25
C ILE A 58 0.78 -3.41 4.43
N ALA A 59 2.04 -3.83 4.32
CA ALA A 59 2.76 -4.49 5.41
C ALA A 59 2.87 -3.58 6.65
N ARG A 60 3.14 -2.28 6.45
CA ARG A 60 3.16 -1.29 7.54
C ARG A 60 1.78 -1.14 8.20
N LEU A 61 0.71 -1.06 7.41
CA LEU A 61 -0.65 -0.95 7.91
C LEU A 61 -1.06 -2.16 8.76
N ARG A 62 -0.68 -3.38 8.34
CA ARG A 62 -0.88 -4.60 9.13
C ARG A 62 -0.09 -4.57 10.44
N HIS A 63 1.15 -4.08 10.41
CA HIS A 63 1.98 -3.99 11.61
C HIS A 63 1.39 -3.00 12.62
N ILE A 64 0.91 -1.84 12.15
CA ILE A 64 0.25 -0.83 13.00
C ILE A 64 -1.03 -1.39 13.61
N GLN A 65 -1.84 -2.13 12.83
CA GLN A 65 -3.04 -2.78 13.34
C GLN A 65 -2.71 -3.80 14.45
N HIS A 66 -1.64 -4.57 14.30
CA HIS A 66 -1.24 -5.57 15.30
C HIS A 66 -0.67 -4.96 16.59
N LEU A 67 -0.14 -3.72 16.51
CA LEU A 67 0.40 -2.99 17.66
C LEU A 67 -0.63 -2.11 18.38
N SER A 68 -1.84 -1.97 17.81
CA SER A 68 -2.96 -1.21 18.38
C SER A 68 -3.93 -2.11 19.13
#